data_AF-A0A0Z8UE50-F1
#
_entry.id   AF-A0A0Z8UE50-F1
#
_cell.length_a   1.000
_cell.length_b   1.000
_cell.length_c   1.000
_cell.angle_alpha   90.00
_cell.angle_beta   90.00
_cell.angle_gamma   90.00
#
_symmetry.space_group_name_H-M   'P 1'
#
loop_
_entity.id
_entity.type
_entity.pdbx_description
1 polymer ?
#
loop_
_entity_poly.entity_id
_entity_poly.type
_entity_poly.pdbx_seq_one_letter_code
_entity_poly.pdbx_strand_id
1 'polypeptide(L)' 'MQIIQLNNFEIKISERLHSIYDGKNKILVIFPDHTAICCQVKLSQAGGLLVDTFWGVEYEISGNMVTIYYTDEEELE' A
#
# COMPACT_ATOMS: atom_id res chain seq x y z
N MET A 1 -9.18 7.76 3.09
CA MET A 1 -8.42 6.60 2.58
C MET A 1 -8.31 6.69 1.07
N GLN A 2 -7.14 6.49 0.49
CA GLN A 2 -6.98 6.29 -0.96
C GLN A 2 -7.30 4.83 -1.30
N ILE A 3 -8.05 4.59 -2.39
CA ILE A 3 -8.44 3.24 -2.82
C ILE A 3 -8.02 3.05 -4.26
N ILE A 4 -7.20 2.02 -4.53
CA ILE A 4 -6.72 1.65 -5.86
C ILE A 4 -7.10 0.19 -6.13
N GLN A 5 -7.64 -0.07 -7.31
CA GLN A 5 -7.92 -1.43 -7.77
C GLN A 5 -6.71 -1.99 -8.54
N LEU A 6 -6.20 -3.13 -8.09
CA LEU A 6 -5.12 -3.86 -8.72
C LEU A 6 -5.63 -5.25 -9.12
N ASN A 7 -6.13 -5.37 -10.35
CA ASN A 7 -6.85 -6.54 -10.84
C ASN A 7 -8.07 -6.86 -9.94
N ASN A 8 -8.09 -8.03 -9.29
CA ASN A 8 -9.16 -8.45 -8.37
C ASN A 8 -8.92 -8.04 -6.91
N PHE A 9 -7.87 -7.25 -6.63
CA PHE A 9 -7.52 -6.79 -5.30
C PHE A 9 -7.87 -5.32 -5.07
N GLU A 10 -8.40 -5.03 -3.89
CA GLU A 10 -8.64 -3.68 -3.39
C GLU A 10 -7.47 -3.24 -2.49
N ILE A 11 -6.74 -2.22 -2.91
CA ILE A 11 -5.60 -1.68 -2.16
C ILE A 11 -6.01 -0.36 -1.52
N LYS A 12 -6.07 -0.35 -0.20
CA LYS A 12 -6.41 0.77 0.65
C LYS A 12 -5.14 1.36 1.23
N ILE A 13 -4.88 2.64 1.02
CA ILE A 13 -3.68 3.33 1.49
C ILE A 13 -4.08 4.54 2.35
N SER A 14 -3.48 4.70 3.53
CA SER A 14 -3.68 5.88 4.39
C SER A 14 -3.53 7.18 3.59
N GLU A 15 -4.36 8.18 3.90
CA GLU A 15 -4.35 9.47 3.20
C GLU A 15 -3.04 10.25 3.35
N ARG A 16 -2.27 9.97 4.40
CA ARG A 16 -0.97 10.61 4.62
C ARG A 16 0.09 10.11 3.64
N LEU A 17 -0.08 8.89 3.13
CA LEU A 17 0.86 8.27 2.21
C LEU A 17 0.53 8.64 0.76
N HIS A 18 1.56 8.69 -0.07
CA HIS A 18 1.42 8.92 -1.50
C HIS A 18 1.50 7.61 -2.25
N SER A 19 0.71 7.46 -3.30
CA SER A 19 0.72 6.29 -4.16
C SER A 19 1.13 6.65 -5.59
N ILE A 20 1.98 5.83 -6.19
CA ILE A 20 2.31 5.87 -7.62
C ILE A 20 1.87 4.55 -8.22
N TYR A 21 0.91 4.61 -9.15
CA TYR A 21 0.41 3.46 -9.86
C TYR A 21 0.55 3.67 -11.37
N ASP A 22 1.23 2.73 -12.03
CA ASP A 22 1.47 2.77 -13.49
C ASP A 22 0.31 2.18 -14.31
N GLY A 23 -0.78 1.77 -13.65
CA GLY A 23 -1.94 1.13 -14.29
C GLY A 23 -1.74 -0.33 -14.66
N LYS A 24 -0.63 -0.96 -14.28
CA LYS A 24 -0.31 -2.34 -14.65
C LYS A 24 -0.43 -3.28 -13.45
N ASN A 25 0.70 -3.57 -12.80
CA ASN A 25 0.80 -4.65 -11.83
C ASN A 25 1.54 -4.25 -10.56
N LYS A 26 1.85 -2.96 -10.39
CA LYS A 26 2.69 -2.48 -9.30
C LYS A 26 2.24 -1.12 -8.80
N ILE A 27 2.09 -1.00 -7.49
CA ILE A 27 1.86 0.26 -6.78
C ILE A 27 3.06 0.50 -5.87
N LEU A 28 3.63 1.70 -5.95
CA LEU A 28 4.63 2.18 -5.00
C LEU A 28 3.95 3.12 -4.01
N VAL A 29 4.27 2.97 -2.74
CA VAL A 29 3.78 3.82 -1.66
C VAL A 29 4.97 4.58 -1.09
N ILE A 30 4.81 5.89 -0.94
CA ILE A 30 5.86 6.84 -0.57
C ILE A 30 5.44 7.55 0.72
N PHE A 31 6.42 7.83 1.57
CA PHE A 31 6.21 8.61 2.79
C PHE A 31 5.60 10.00 2.51
N PRO A 32 4.92 10.60 3.51
CA PRO A 32 4.23 11.89 3.34
C PRO A 32 5.13 13.03 2.85
N ASP A 33 6.41 12.97 3.19
CA ASP A 33 7.45 13.95 2.85
C ASP A 33 8.07 13.75 1.45
N HIS A 34 7.61 12.74 0.69
CA HIS A 34 8.11 12.37 -0.63
C HIS A 34 9.58 11.94 -0.68
N THR A 35 10.20 11.57 0.45
CA THR A 35 11.65 11.28 0.48
C THR A 35 11.99 9.86 0.07
N ALA A 36 11.15 8.88 0.41
CA ALA A 36 11.43 7.46 0.18
C ALA A 36 10.17 6.61 0.00
N ILE A 37 10.34 5.47 -0.68
CA ILE A 37 9.34 4.42 -0.83
C ILE A 37 9.27 3.63 0.48
N CYS A 38 8.07 3.54 1.07
CA CYS A 38 7.84 2.84 2.34
C CYS A 38 7.13 1.49 2.17
N CYS A 39 6.37 1.31 1.08
CA CYS A 39 5.75 0.04 0.73
C CYS A 39 5.69 -0.15 -0.79
N GLN A 40 5.68 -1.40 -1.23
CA GLN A 40 5.42 -1.79 -2.60
C GLN A 40 4.37 -2.91 -2.64
N VAL A 41 3.35 -2.73 -3.46
CA VAL A 41 2.35 -3.77 -3.76
C VAL A 41 2.53 -4.21 -5.20
N LYS A 42 2.63 -5.51 -5.46
CA LYS A 42 2.77 -6.06 -6.82
C LYS A 42 1.97 -7.33 -7.00
N LEU A 43 1.52 -7.58 -8.24
CA LEU A 43 0.99 -8.89 -8.62
C LEU A 43 2.14 -9.81 -9.02
N SER A 44 2.18 -11.00 -8.41
CA SER A 44 3.04 -12.10 -8.83
C SER A 44 2.58 -12.68 -10.18
N GLN A 45 3.46 -13.43 -10.85
CA GLN A 45 3.11 -14.14 -12.08
C GLN A 45 2.00 -15.18 -11.88
N ALA A 46 1.83 -15.69 -10.66
CA ALA A 46 0.76 -16.62 -10.29
C ALA A 46 -0.58 -15.92 -9.95
N GLY A 47 -0.65 -14.58 -10.06
CA GLY A 47 -1.85 -13.81 -9.74
C GLY A 47 -2.05 -13.52 -8.25
N GLY A 48 -1.14 -13.97 -7.37
CA GLY A 48 -1.14 -13.60 -5.97
C GLY A 48 -0.60 -12.20 -5.74
N LEU A 49 -1.12 -11.50 -4.74
CA LEU A 49 -0.65 -10.19 -4.32
C LEU A 49 0.59 -10.34 -3.42
N LEU A 50 1.61 -9.53 -3.67
CA LEU A 50 2.82 -9.45 -2.87
C LEU A 50 2.93 -8.03 -2.32
N VAL A 51 3.12 -7.93 -1.00
CA VAL A 51 3.27 -6.66 -0.27
C VAL A 51 4.65 -6.68 0.38
N ASP A 52 5.53 -5.79 -0.07
CA ASP A 52 6.85 -5.59 0.53
C ASP A 52 6.77 -4.30 1.35
N THR A 53 6.93 -4.37 2.68
CA THR A 53 7.07 -3.19 3.55
C THR A 53 8.51 -2.97 3.94
N PHE A 54 8.87 -1.70 4.09
CA PHE A 54 10.20 -1.32 4.53
C PHE A 54 10.12 -0.82 5.97
N TRP A 55 9.70 0.43 6.17
CA TRP A 55 9.79 1.14 7.45
C TRP A 55 8.54 2.03 7.62
N GLY A 56 8.11 2.26 8.85
CA GLY A 56 7.10 3.26 9.19
C GLY A 56 5.69 2.98 8.61
N VAL A 57 5.43 1.76 8.15
CA VAL A 57 4.13 1.35 7.61
C VAL A 57 3.79 -0.07 8.04
N GLU A 58 2.52 -0.30 8.28
CA GLU A 58 1.94 -1.61 8.54
C GLU A 58 0.90 -1.95 7.49
N TYR A 59 0.56 -3.24 7.38
CA TYR A 59 -0.50 -3.66 6.49
C TYR A 59 -1.32 -4.80 7.06
N GLU A 60 -2.58 -4.84 6.67
CA GLU A 60 -3.52 -5.93 6.94
C GLU A 60 -4.00 -6.53 5.62
N ILE A 61 -4.13 -7.85 5.56
CA ILE A 61 -4.72 -8.57 4.43
C ILE A 61 -6.02 -9.23 4.88
N SER A 62 -7.11 -8.92 4.19
CA SER A 62 -8.43 -9.53 4.40
C SER A 62 -9.02 -9.97 3.05
N GLY A 63 -8.82 -11.25 2.70
CA GLY A 63 -9.26 -11.80 1.42
C GLY A 63 -8.54 -11.12 0.25
N ASN A 64 -9.29 -10.47 -0.64
CA ASN A 64 -8.75 -9.71 -1.76
C ASN A 64 -8.48 -8.24 -1.42
N MET A 65 -8.53 -7.85 -0.15
CA MET A 65 -8.28 -6.48 0.29
C MET A 65 -6.96 -6.40 1.04
N VAL A 66 -6.18 -5.36 0.76
CA VAL A 66 -5.01 -4.97 1.54
C VAL A 66 -5.19 -3.54 2.01
N THR A 67 -4.98 -3.30 3.29
CA THR A 67 -4.93 -1.95 3.86
C THR A 67 -3.53 -1.65 4.33
N ILE A 68 -2.98 -0.49 3.95
CA ILE A 68 -1.65 0.00 4.29
C ILE A 68 -1.80 1.24 5.16
N TYR A 69 -1.22 1.17 6.36
CA TYR A 69 -1.27 2.20 7.40
C TYR A 69 0.10 2.85 7.57
N TYR A 70 0.13 4.12 7.99
CA TYR A 70 1.36 4.78 8.40
C TYR A 70 1.49 4.63 9.92
N THR A 71 2.62 4.12 10.44
CA THR A 71 2.73 3.75 11.87
C THR A 71 2.67 4.93 12.83
N ASP A 72 2.96 6.15 12.35
CA ASP A 72 2.76 7.40 13.09
C ASP A 72 1.26 7.80 13.20
N GLU A 73 0.33 6.89 12.85
CA GLU A 73 -1.09 7.00 13.18
C GLU A 73 -1.41 6.44 14.59
N GLU A 74 -0.45 5.85 15.32
CA GLU A 74 -0.56 5.60 16.77
C GLU A 74 -0.25 6.87 17.59
N GLU A 75 -1.07 7.91 17.49
CA GLU A 75 -1.28 8.91 18.56
C GLU A 75 -2.64 9.63 18.37
N LEU A 76 -3.72 8.85 18.23
CA LEU A 76 -5.08 9.37 18.44
C LEU A 76 -5.87 8.36 19.30
N GLU A 77 -5.60 8.41 20.61
CA GLU A 77 -6.58 8.03 21.64
C GLU A 77 -7.78 9.00 21.65
#